data_AF-A0A2P4YUU2-F1
#
_entry.id   AF-A0A2P4YUU2-F1
#
_cell.length_a   1.000
_cell.length_b   1.000
_cell.length_c   1.000
_cell.angle_alpha   90.00
_cell.angle_beta   90.00
_cell.angle_gamma   90.00
#
_symmetry.space_group_name_H-M   'P 1'
#
loop_
_entity.id
_entity.type
_entity.pdbx_description
1 polymer ?
#
loop_
_entity_poly.entity_id
_entity_poly.type
_entity_poly.pdbx_seq_one_letter_code
_entity_poly.pdbx_strand_id
1 'polypeptide(L)' 'MTAVHTINRVPNTARPNKSPFETLYGSRPDLSYLQVFRAKGYTRVHDSKRTKWDSKAHRCIFLDYAEMIASGI' A
#
# COMPACT_ATOMS: atom_id res chain seq x y z
N MET A 1 4.16 9.53 -14.21
CA MET A 1 4.07 8.32 -13.38
C MET A 1 2.62 7.85 -13.37
N THR A 2 2.36 6.63 -13.80
CA THR A 2 1.04 6.18 -14.27
C THR A 2 0.38 5.32 -13.19
N ALA A 3 -0.77 5.72 -12.63
CA ALA A 3 -1.47 4.99 -11.57
C ALA A 3 -1.72 3.50 -11.90
N VAL A 4 -1.96 3.21 -13.19
CA VAL A 4 -2.11 1.85 -13.73
C VAL A 4 -0.87 0.98 -13.50
N HIS A 5 0.33 1.56 -13.58
CA HIS A 5 1.58 0.83 -13.38
C HIS A 5 1.72 0.31 -11.94
N THR A 6 1.30 1.13 -10.97
CA THR A 6 1.29 0.74 -9.55
C THR A 6 0.18 -0.27 -9.26
N ILE A 7 -1.03 -0.04 -9.77
CA ILE A 7 -2.19 -0.95 -9.56
C ILE A 7 -1.90 -2.36 -10.10
N ASN A 8 -1.21 -2.47 -11.24
CA ASN A 8 -0.89 -3.77 -11.81
C ASN A 8 0.15 -4.55 -10.99
N ARG A 9 0.93 -3.89 -10.13
CA ARG A 9 2.03 -4.52 -9.35
C ARG A 9 1.69 -4.73 -7.88
N VAL A 10 0.63 -4.11 -7.37
CA VAL A 10 0.14 -4.30 -6.00
C VAL A 10 -0.92 -5.42 -6.01
N PRO A 11 -0.91 -6.35 -5.04
CA PRO A 11 -1.97 -7.34 -4.90
C PRO A 11 -3.32 -6.66 -4.63
N ASN A 12 -4.38 -7.12 -5.30
CA ASN A 12 -5.73 -6.59 -5.14
C ASN A 12 -6.48 -7.40 -4.07
N THR A 13 -7.41 -6.78 -3.36
CA THR A 13 -8.29 -7.46 -2.39
C THR A 13 -9.07 -8.64 -3.01
N ALA A 14 -9.36 -8.57 -4.31
CA ALA A 14 -9.98 -9.67 -5.06
C ALA A 14 -9.05 -10.88 -5.28
N ARG A 15 -7.73 -10.68 -5.23
CA ARG A 15 -6.71 -11.72 -5.43
C ARG A 15 -5.56 -11.48 -4.44
N PRO A 16 -5.73 -11.89 -3.17
CA PRO A 16 -4.78 -11.57 -2.10
C PRO A 16 -3.38 -12.16 -2.37
N ASN A 17 -3.30 -13.24 -3.17
CA ASN A 17 -2.07 -14.01 -3.33
C ASN A 17 -1.23 -13.64 -4.56
N LYS A 18 -1.76 -12.86 -5.52
CA LYS A 18 -1.06 -12.52 -6.77
C LYS A 18 -1.45 -11.16 -7.31
N SER A 19 -0.47 -10.35 -7.68
CA SER A 19 -0.68 -9.12 -8.46
C SER A 19 -1.05 -9.44 -9.91
N PRO A 20 -1.75 -8.52 -10.61
CA PRO A 20 -1.99 -8.66 -12.06
C PRO A 20 -0.69 -8.83 -12.88
N PHE A 21 0.40 -8.18 -12.47
CA PHE A 21 1.72 -8.28 -13.09
C PHE A 21 2.29 -9.70 -12.95
N GLU A 22 2.25 -10.29 -11.76
CA GLU A 22 2.69 -11.68 -11.55
C GLU A 22 1.83 -12.68 -12.31
N THR A 23 0.53 -12.39 -12.47
CA THR A 23 -0.38 -13.25 -13.24
C THR A 23 -0.07 -13.21 -14.74
N LEU A 24 0.31 -12.03 -15.26
CA LEU A 24 0.56 -11.82 -16.68
C LEU A 24 1.97 -12.24 -17.11
N TYR A 25 2.97 -11.94 -16.28
CA TYR A 25 4.39 -12.14 -16.62
C TYR A 25 5.02 -13.33 -15.90
N GLY A 26 4.35 -13.93 -14.92
CA GLY A 26 4.87 -15.07 -14.15
C GLY A 26 6.05 -14.72 -13.24
N SER A 27 6.46 -13.46 -13.19
CA SER A 27 7.57 -12.95 -12.39
C SER A 27 7.11 -11.89 -11.40
N ARG A 28 7.81 -11.81 -10.26
CA ARG A 28 7.55 -10.76 -9.27
C ARG A 28 7.98 -9.40 -9.83
N PRO A 29 7.17 -8.35 -9.69
CA PRO A 29 7.59 -7.02 -10.08
C PRO A 29 8.73 -6.56 -9.18
N ASP A 30 9.81 -6.05 -9.77
CA ASP A 30 10.79 -5.28 -9.01
C ASP A 30 10.09 -3.99 -8.51
N LEU A 31 10.02 -3.81 -7.20
CA LEU A 31 9.45 -2.62 -6.54
C LEU A 31 10.52 -1.73 -5.92
N SER A 32 11.80 -2.03 -6.13
CA SER A 32 12.94 -1.31 -5.52
C SER A 32 12.98 0.19 -5.85
N TYR A 33 12.34 0.60 -6.96
CA TYR A 33 12.21 2.00 -7.35
C TYR A 33 11.10 2.76 -6.61
N LEU A 34 10.16 2.06 -5.97
CA LEU A 34 9.19 2.69 -5.05
C LEU A 34 9.96 3.01 -3.77
N GLN A 35 10.51 4.22 -3.67
CA GLN A 35 11.28 4.64 -2.50
C GLN A 35 10.39 4.65 -1.24
N VAL A 36 10.59 3.64 -0.40
CA VAL A 36 9.90 3.25 0.87
C VAL A 36 9.89 4.35 1.96
N PHE A 37 10.44 5.56 1.75
CA PHE A 37 10.55 6.57 2.82
C PHE A 37 10.43 8.03 2.37
N ARG A 38 9.59 8.35 1.37
CA ARG A 38 9.45 9.75 0.91
C ARG A 38 8.04 10.32 0.84
N ALA A 39 7.00 9.50 0.97
CA ALA A 39 5.63 10.01 0.94
C ALA A 39 5.12 10.32 2.34
N LYS A 40 4.91 11.62 2.63
CA LYS A 40 4.12 12.07 3.77
C LYS A 40 2.65 11.79 3.48
N GLY A 41 2.09 10.79 4.13
CA GLY A 41 0.67 10.49 4.11
C GLY A 41 -0.08 11.20 5.24
N TYR A 42 -1.39 11.33 5.07
CA TYR A 42 -2.30 11.74 6.13
C TYR A 42 -3.35 10.66 6.31
N THR A 43 -3.33 9.98 7.45
CA THR A 43 -4.33 8.94 7.78
C THR A 43 -5.54 9.60 8.41
N ARG A 44 -6.74 9.31 7.89
CA ARG A 44 -7.99 9.85 8.43
C ARG A 44 -8.24 9.27 9.82
N VAL A 45 -8.37 10.14 10.82
CA VAL A 45 -8.84 9.75 12.16
C VAL A 45 -10.33 9.44 12.07
N HIS A 46 -10.80 8.32 12.61
CA HIS A 46 -12.24 8.01 12.59
C HIS A 46 -13.03 9.04 13.42
N ASP A 47 -14.24 9.40 12.96
CA ASP A 47 -15.03 10.46 13.60
C ASP A 47 -15.41 10.13 15.05
N SER A 48 -15.58 8.84 15.38
CA SER A 48 -15.82 8.38 16.77
C SER A 48 -14.64 8.63 17.73
N LYS A 49 -13.45 8.92 17.22
CA LYS A 49 -12.25 9.21 18.02
C LYS A 49 -11.95 10.71 18.10
N ARG A 50 -12.82 11.57 17.56
CA ARG A 50 -12.64 13.03 17.52
C ARG A 50 -13.56 13.71 18.51
N THR A 51 -13.03 14.66 19.26
CA THR A 51 -13.82 15.68 19.97
C THR A 51 -13.82 16.99 19.20
N LYS A 52 -14.72 17.93 19.55
CA LYS A 52 -14.79 19.23 18.86
C LYS A 52 -13.43 19.92 18.98
N TRP A 53 -12.81 20.24 17.84
CA TRP A 53 -11.45 20.80 17.65
C TRP A 53 -10.28 19.81 17.51
N ASP A 54 -10.53 18.50 17.50
CA ASP A 54 -9.45 17.53 17.22
C ASP A 54 -8.97 17.55 15.76
N SER A 55 -7.70 17.17 15.59
CA SER A 55 -7.08 17.01 14.27
C SER A 55 -7.76 15.91 13.45
N LYS A 56 -8.13 16.21 12.21
CA LYS A 56 -8.84 15.27 11.31
C LYS A 56 -7.94 14.17 10.73
N ALA A 57 -6.62 14.34 10.78
CA ALA A 57 -5.68 13.37 10.23
C ALA A 57 -4.36 13.33 11.00
N HIS A 58 -3.76 12.14 11.09
CA HIS A 58 -2.40 11.98 11.58
C HIS A 58 -1.43 11.95 10.42
N ARG A 59 -0.31 12.69 10.55
CA ARG A 59 0.80 12.61 9.60
C ARG A 59 1.45 11.22 9.74
N CYS A 60 1.50 10.48 8.65
CA CYS A 60 2.21 9.21 8.56
C CYS A 60 3.28 9.29 7.48
N ILE A 61 4.25 8.39 7.57
CA ILE A 61 5.21 8.14 6.50
C ILE A 61 4.75 6.83 5.86
N PHE A 62 4.58 6.83 4.55
CA PHE A 62 4.38 5.58 3.82
C PHE A 62 5.65 4.74 4.00
N LEU A 63 5.51 3.60 4.66
CA LEU A 63 6.59 2.66 4.89
C LEU A 63 6.72 1.77 3.66
N ASP A 64 5.92 0.72 3.54
CA ASP A 64 5.90 -0.12 2.35
C ASP A 64 4.54 -0.78 2.15
N TYR A 65 4.35 -1.41 1.01
CA TYR A 65 3.36 -2.46 0.87
C TYR A 65 3.90 -3.73 1.54
N ALA A 66 3.08 -4.39 2.37
CA ALA A 66 3.48 -5.64 3.00
C ALA A 66 3.80 -6.68 1.91
N GLU A 67 5.05 -7.15 1.85
CA GLU A 67 5.36 -8.38 1.14
C GLU A 67 4.61 -9.51 1.85
N MET A 68 3.69 -10.15 1.15
CA MET A 68 3.03 -11.35 1.64
C MET A 68 4.04 -12.50 1.60
N ILE A 69 4.99 -12.52 2.54
CA ILE A 69 5.68 -13.74 2.91
C ILE A 69 4.60 -14.61 3.53
N ALA A 70 4.17 -15.64 2.80
CA ALA A 70 3.43 -16.74 3.37
C ALA A 70 4.33 -17.44 4.40
N SER A 71 4.41 -16.87 5.61
CA SER A 71 4.96 -17.56 6.76
C SER A 71 3.94 -18.62 7.17
N GLY A 72 4.10 -19.82 6.64
CA GLY A 72 3.63 -21.01 7.32
C GLY A 72 4.39 -21.15 8.63
N ILE A 73 3.72 -20.83 9.73
CA ILE A 73 3.92 -21.42 11.05
C ILE A 73 2.53 -21.83 11.53
#